data_AF-A0A975U1V2-F1
#
_entry.id   AF-A0A975U1V2-F1
#
_cell.length_a   1.000
_cell.length_b   1.000
_cell.length_c   1.000
_cell.angle_alpha   90.00
_cell.angle_beta   90.00
_cell.angle_gamma   90.00
#
_symmetry.space_group_name_H-M   'P 1'
#
loop_
_entity.id
_entity.type
_entity.pdbx_description
1 polymer ?
#
loop_
_entity_poly.entity_id
_entity_poly.type
_entity_poly.pdbx_seq_one_letter_code
_entity_poly.pdbx_strand_id
1 'polypeptide(L)'
;MRSVARLFTTRLSIFTSGRRSILTLADFQGLRIRGLNPLIETGLRAVAAAPVATPAPEVVGAPQSGGLDAGLTDVSAFVSRRFHEVKRFGTVRPFFGVFAQGLCQPALLGSARATGPGSARGRAAQGRGSGLTD
;
A
#
# COMPACT_ATOMS: atom_id res chain seq x y z
N MET A 1 -16.67 -9.74 -15.87
CA MET A 1 -16.52 -8.45 -15.14
C MET A 1 -15.98 -7.40 -16.10
N ARG A 2 -16.33 -6.12 -15.94
CA ARG A 2 -15.81 -5.02 -16.79
C ARG A 2 -14.96 -4.08 -15.93
N SER A 3 -13.81 -3.67 -16.45
CA SER A 3 -12.98 -2.65 -15.80
C SER A 3 -13.66 -1.29 -15.94
N VAL A 4 -13.88 -0.62 -14.82
CA VAL A 4 -14.54 0.70 -14.76
C VAL A 4 -13.58 1.83 -14.38
N ALA A 5 -12.48 1.50 -13.70
CA ALA A 5 -11.45 2.46 -13.35
C ALA A 5 -10.09 1.76 -13.15
N ARG A 6 -9.01 2.49 -13.47
CA ARG A 6 -7.63 2.13 -13.11
C ARG A 6 -7.02 3.29 -12.34
N LEU A 7 -6.72 3.06 -11.07
CA LEU A 7 -6.11 4.06 -10.21
C LEU A 7 -4.65 3.70 -10.00
N PHE A 8 -3.76 4.65 -10.29
CA PHE A 8 -2.37 4.56 -9.86
C PHE A 8 -2.28 5.11 -8.44
N THR A 9 -2.04 4.24 -7.46
CA THR A 9 -2.17 4.59 -6.04
C THR A 9 -0.82 4.79 -5.37
N THR A 10 0.24 4.18 -5.89
CA THR A 10 1.56 4.20 -5.24
C THR A 10 2.65 4.63 -6.19
N ARG A 11 3.18 5.85 -5.97
CA ARG A 11 4.35 6.39 -6.69
C ARG A 11 5.65 6.22 -5.90
N LEU A 12 5.57 6.26 -4.58
CA LEU A 12 6.71 6.17 -3.67
C LEU A 12 6.39 5.17 -2.56
N SER A 13 7.35 4.28 -2.30
CA SER A 13 7.30 3.32 -1.20
C SER A 13 8.27 3.70 -0.10
N ILE A 14 8.00 3.20 1.10
CA ILE A 14 8.80 3.43 2.29
C ILE A 14 9.10 2.11 3.00
N PHE A 15 10.38 1.93 3.32
CA PHE A 15 10.84 0.92 4.25
C PHE A 15 10.88 1.52 5.64
N THR A 16 10.02 1.04 6.53
CA THR A 16 9.94 1.47 7.92
C THR A 16 10.71 0.51 8.82
N SER A 17 11.30 1.02 9.89
CA SER A 17 12.05 0.20 10.85
C SER A 17 11.94 0.78 12.25
N GLY A 18 11.86 -0.10 13.25
CA GLY A 18 11.90 0.29 14.66
C GLY A 18 13.31 0.45 15.23
N ARG A 19 14.30 -0.27 14.67
CA ARG A 19 15.65 -0.40 15.26
C ARG A 19 16.72 0.43 14.55
N ARG A 20 16.77 0.37 13.22
CA ARG A 20 17.82 1.00 12.40
C ARG A 20 17.28 1.49 11.06
N SER A 21 17.85 2.57 10.52
CA SER A 21 17.63 2.98 9.13
C SER A 21 18.13 1.91 8.16
N ILE A 22 17.40 1.71 7.06
CA ILE A 22 17.74 0.73 6.03
C ILE A 22 18.21 1.51 4.80
N LEU A 23 19.52 1.61 4.59
CA LEU A 23 20.10 2.47 3.54
C LEU A 23 20.79 1.68 2.43
N THR A 24 21.38 0.54 2.80
CA THR A 24 22.18 -0.33 1.93
C THR A 24 21.57 -1.73 1.89
N LEU A 25 22.02 -2.56 0.94
CA LEU A 25 21.58 -3.97 0.86
C LEU A 25 21.99 -4.78 2.10
N ALA A 26 23.12 -4.45 2.73
CA ALA A 26 23.58 -5.13 3.95
C ALA A 26 22.62 -4.92 5.14
N ASP A 27 21.88 -3.80 5.17
CA ASP A 27 20.93 -3.51 6.24
C ASP A 27 19.70 -4.42 6.23
N PHE A 28 19.48 -5.17 5.16
CA PHE A 28 18.41 -6.16 5.03
C PHE A 28 18.76 -7.52 5.62
N GLN A 29 20.05 -7.81 5.85
CA GLN A 29 20.48 -9.13 6.33
C GLN A 29 19.90 -9.44 7.73
N GLY A 30 19.20 -10.58 7.83
CA GLY A 30 18.56 -11.03 9.06
C GLY A 30 17.34 -10.21 9.50
N LEU A 31 16.92 -9.23 8.69
CA LEU A 31 15.83 -8.32 9.05
C LEU A 31 14.47 -9.00 8.87
N ARG A 32 13.66 -9.04 9.93
CA ARG A 32 12.28 -9.54 9.84
C ARG A 32 11.38 -8.46 9.28
N ILE A 33 11.06 -8.58 8.00
CA ILE A 33 10.29 -7.58 7.26
C ILE A 33 8.95 -8.16 6.80
N ARG A 34 7.89 -7.34 6.82
CA ARG A 34 6.60 -7.77 6.27
C ARG A 34 6.66 -7.94 4.75
N GLY A 35 6.30 -9.12 4.27
CA GLY A 35 6.07 -9.40 2.85
C GLY A 35 4.74 -8.84 2.35
N LEU A 36 4.68 -8.46 1.07
CA LEU A 36 3.44 -8.02 0.40
C LEU A 36 2.85 -9.10 -0.52
N ASN A 37 3.72 -9.80 -1.26
CA ASN A 37 3.38 -10.89 -2.17
C ASN A 37 4.62 -11.77 -2.42
N PRO A 38 4.46 -12.98 -2.98
CA PRO A 38 5.57 -13.91 -3.20
C PRO A 38 6.73 -13.35 -4.05
N LEU A 39 6.44 -12.45 -5.01
CA LEU A 39 7.46 -11.81 -5.84
C LEU A 39 8.36 -10.90 -5.00
N ILE A 40 7.77 -10.05 -4.18
CA ILE A 40 8.49 -9.15 -3.28
C ILE A 40 9.23 -9.95 -2.21
N GLU A 41 8.62 -11.00 -1.68
CA GLU A 41 9.27 -11.89 -0.70
C GLU A 41 10.51 -12.57 -1.28
N THR A 42 10.47 -12.98 -2.55
CA THR A 42 11.64 -13.55 -3.24
C THR A 42 12.78 -12.55 -3.32
N GLY A 43 12.50 -11.29 -3.68
CA GLY A 43 13.50 -10.23 -3.69
C GLY A 43 14.08 -9.93 -2.29
N LEU A 44 13.23 -9.96 -1.26
CA LEU A 44 13.66 -9.77 0.13
C LEU A 44 14.55 -10.93 0.62
N ARG A 45 14.23 -12.18 0.24
CA ARG A 45 15.10 -13.34 0.55
C ARG A 45 16.44 -13.26 -0.17
N ALA A 46 16.49 -12.73 -1.39
CA ALA A 46 17.72 -12.57 -2.16
C ALA A 46 18.74 -11.63 -1.48
N VAL A 47 18.26 -10.66 -0.70
CA VAL A 47 19.10 -9.77 0.13
C VAL A 47 19.27 -10.28 1.57
N ALA A 48 18.99 -11.57 1.79
CA ALA A 48 19.04 -12.26 3.08
C ALA A 48 18.14 -11.67 4.18
N ALA A 49 17.04 -10.99 3.81
CA ALA A 49 16.00 -10.64 4.75
C ALA A 49 15.10 -11.86 5.06
N ALA A 50 14.39 -11.79 6.18
CA ALA A 50 13.41 -12.78 6.58
C ALA A 50 11.99 -12.22 6.38
N PRO A 51 11.38 -12.36 5.18
CA PRO A 51 10.03 -11.91 4.97
C PRO A 51 9.04 -12.75 5.77
N VAL A 52 8.11 -12.07 6.44
CA VAL A 52 7.01 -12.67 7.20
C VAL A 52 5.72 -12.32 6.48
N ALA A 53 4.98 -13.34 6.05
CA ALA A 53 3.63 -13.18 5.53
C ALA A 53 2.68 -12.94 6.71
N THR A 54 1.99 -11.80 6.72
CA THR A 54 0.97 -11.49 7.73
C THR A 54 -0.41 -11.61 7.09
N PRO A 55 -1.31 -12.49 7.59
CA PRO A 55 -2.69 -12.56 7.14
C PRO A 55 -3.39 -11.20 7.25
N ALA A 56 -4.19 -10.82 6.25
CA ALA A 56 -4.85 -9.52 6.16
C ALA A 56 -5.59 -9.03 7.44
N PRO A 57 -6.26 -9.90 8.23
CA PRO A 57 -6.92 -9.49 9.48
C PRO A 57 -5.97 -8.98 10.56
N GLU A 58 -4.72 -9.43 10.57
CA GLU A 58 -3.73 -9.12 11.61
C GLU A 58 -2.95 -7.83 11.31
N VAL A 59 -3.08 -7.28 10.10
CA VAL A 59 -2.33 -6.10 9.63
C VAL A 59 -2.68 -4.81 10.40
N VAL A 60 -3.87 -4.75 11.01
CA VAL A 60 -4.32 -3.60 11.81
C VAL A 60 -3.61 -3.54 13.17
N GLY A 61 -3.19 -4.68 13.73
CA GLY A 61 -2.51 -4.78 15.04
C GLY A 61 -1.01 -5.12 14.98
N ALA A 62 -0.56 -5.79 13.92
CA ALA A 62 0.82 -6.27 13.77
C ALA A 62 1.94 -5.21 13.91
N PRO A 63 1.76 -3.93 13.53
CA PRO A 63 2.79 -2.91 13.75
C PRO A 63 3.06 -2.64 15.24
N GLN A 64 2.06 -2.81 16.10
CA GLN A 64 2.14 -2.53 17.54
C GLN A 64 2.71 -3.73 18.34
N SER A 65 2.51 -4.95 17.86
CA SER A 65 2.88 -6.18 18.59
C SER A 65 4.38 -6.53 18.56
N GLY A 66 5.24 -5.72 17.95
CA GLY A 66 6.70 -5.89 18.00
C GLY A 66 7.28 -7.12 17.27
N GLY A 67 6.45 -7.97 16.66
CA GLY A 67 6.89 -9.18 15.95
C GLY A 67 7.58 -8.93 14.59
N LEU A 68 7.54 -7.69 14.10
CA LEU A 68 8.13 -7.27 12.82
C LEU A 68 9.10 -6.10 13.04
N ASP A 69 10.35 -6.29 12.65
CA ASP A 69 11.41 -5.29 12.77
C ASP A 69 11.20 -4.16 11.77
N ALA A 70 10.76 -4.52 10.56
CA ALA A 70 10.55 -3.61 9.46
C ALA A 70 9.24 -3.87 8.69
N GLY A 71 8.73 -2.82 8.04
CA GLY A 71 7.53 -2.87 7.21
C GLY A 71 7.77 -2.19 5.88
N LEU A 72 7.20 -2.76 4.82
CA LEU A 72 7.18 -2.19 3.48
C LEU A 72 5.75 -1.74 3.14
N THR A 73 5.57 -0.47 2.80
CA THR A 73 4.27 0.11 2.42
C THR A 73 4.45 1.32 1.50
N ASP A 74 3.36 1.86 0.96
CA ASP A 74 3.39 3.17 0.30
C ASP A 74 3.42 4.33 1.32
N VAL A 75 3.98 5.46 0.90
CA VAL A 75 4.11 6.66 1.75
C VAL A 75 2.74 7.22 2.18
N SER A 76 1.72 7.16 1.33
CA SER A 76 0.39 7.69 1.65
C SER A 76 -0.32 6.86 2.73
N ALA A 77 -0.21 5.53 2.67
CA ALA A 77 -0.72 4.63 3.71
C ALA A 77 0.09 4.74 5.00
N PHE A 78 1.40 4.98 4.92
CA PHE A 78 2.22 5.24 6.10
C PHE A 78 1.72 6.44 6.91
N VAL A 79 1.40 7.55 6.21
CA VAL A 79 0.84 8.75 6.83
C VAL A 79 -0.60 8.50 7.30
N SER A 80 -1.46 7.96 6.44
CA SER A 80 -2.88 7.73 6.74
C SER A 80 -3.09 6.80 7.94
N ARG A 81 -2.23 5.79 8.11
CA ARG A 81 -2.30 4.82 9.21
C ARG A 81 -1.45 5.23 10.43
N ARG A 82 -0.90 6.45 10.42
CA ARG A 82 -0.08 7.02 11.50
C ARG A 82 1.09 6.12 11.95
N PHE A 83 1.69 5.40 11.02
CA PHE A 83 2.84 4.53 11.34
C PHE A 83 4.08 5.31 11.80
N HIS A 84 4.11 6.63 11.60
CA HIS A 84 5.13 7.52 12.16
C HIS A 84 5.12 7.60 13.70
N GLU A 85 4.01 7.25 14.35
CA GLU A 85 3.96 7.21 15.83
C GLU A 85 4.67 5.97 16.39
N VAL A 86 4.74 4.89 15.61
CA VAL A 86 5.24 3.58 16.07
C VAL A 86 6.61 3.23 15.47
N LYS A 87 6.94 3.76 14.29
CA LYS A 87 8.18 3.46 13.57
C LYS A 87 9.10 4.68 13.57
N ARG A 88 10.28 4.52 14.16
CA ARG A 88 11.28 5.58 14.34
C ARG A 88 12.05 5.94 13.07
N PHE A 89 12.24 4.98 12.16
CA PHE A 89 13.04 5.17 10.95
C PHE A 89 12.21 4.85 9.69
N GLY A 90 12.43 5.63 8.63
CA GLY A 90 11.74 5.47 7.35
C GLY A 90 12.63 5.84 6.17
N THR A 91 12.93 4.88 5.30
CA THR A 91 13.69 5.10 4.06
C THR A 91 12.74 5.10 2.86
N VAL A 92 12.65 6.23 2.17
CA VAL A 92 11.79 6.38 0.98
C VAL A 92 12.57 6.02 -0.28
N ARG A 93 12.02 5.09 -1.08
CA ARG A 93 12.55 4.69 -2.39
C ARG A 93 11.40 4.33 -3.33
N PRO A 94 11.52 4.57 -4.65
CA PRO A 94 10.55 4.08 -5.63
C PRO A 94 10.78 2.58 -5.91
N PHE A 95 10.45 1.71 -4.95
CA PHE A 95 10.69 0.26 -5.06
C PHE A 95 9.58 -0.47 -5.82
N PHE A 96 8.31 -0.09 -5.65
CA PHE A 96 7.19 -0.67 -6.40
C PHE A 96 6.10 0.36 -6.69
N GLY A 97 5.33 0.10 -7.74
CA GLY A 97 4.11 0.83 -8.08
C GLY A 97 2.88 -0.06 -7.96
N VAL A 98 1.76 0.51 -7.53
CA VAL A 98 0.48 -0.20 -7.39
C VAL A 98 -0.56 0.44 -8.29
N PHE A 99 -1.24 -0.42 -9.05
CA PHE A 99 -2.42 -0.07 -9.81
C PHE A 99 -3.62 -0.83 -9.25
N ALA A 100 -4.58 -0.10 -8.69
CA ALA A 100 -5.85 -0.68 -8.29
C ALA A 100 -6.79 -0.72 -9.51
N GLN A 101 -7.31 -1.90 -9.82
CA GLN A 101 -8.30 -2.10 -10.88
C GLN A 101 -9.69 -2.21 -10.26
N GLY A 102 -10.52 -1.21 -10.52
CA GLY A 102 -11.94 -1.28 -10.20
C GLY A 102 -12.65 -2.17 -11.20
N LEU A 103 -13.10 -3.34 -10.75
CA LEU A 103 -13.93 -4.26 -11.54
C LEU A 103 -15.39 -4.11 -11.09
N CYS A 104 -16.30 -4.01 -12.06
CA CYS A 104 -17.73 -3.97 -11.79
C CYS A 104 -18.46 -5.07 -12.58
N GLN A 105 -19.52 -5.59 -11.99
CA GLN A 105 -20.43 -6.49 -12.68
C GLN A 105 -21.19 -5.73 -13.78
N PRO A 106 -21.24 -6.23 -15.04
CA PRO A 106 -21.88 -5.51 -16.13
C PRO A 106 -23.37 -5.24 -15.89
N ALA A 107 -24.09 -6.17 -15.26
CA ALA A 107 -25.50 -6.00 -14.93
C ALA A 107 -25.73 -4.83 -13.96
N LEU A 108 -24.85 -4.66 -12.96
CA LEU A 108 -24.90 -3.55 -12.01
C LEU A 108 -24.53 -2.21 -12.68
N LEU A 109 -23.61 -2.24 -13.64
CA LEU A 109 -23.25 -1.06 -14.43
C LEU A 109 -24.38 -0.64 -15.39
N GLY A 110 -25.13 -1.60 -15.92
CA GLY A 110 -26.29 -1.39 -16.78
C GLY A 110 -27.48 -0.78 -16.04
N SER A 111 -27.81 -1.32 -14.87
CA SER A 111 -28.92 -0.81 -14.04
C SER A 111 -28.63 0.57 -13.46
N ALA A 112 -27.38 0.86 -13.09
CA ALA A 112 -26.96 2.18 -12.61
C ALA A 112 -27.03 3.29 -13.68
N ARG A 113 -27.11 2.93 -14.97
CA ARG A 113 -27.26 3.89 -16.08
C ARG A 113 -28.70 4.39 -16.24
N ALA A 114 -29.67 3.69 -15.64
CA ALA A 114 -31.09 4.04 -15.67
C ALA A 114 -31.52 4.97 -14.51
N THR A 115 -30.59 5.35 -13.61
CA THR A 115 -30.93 6.11 -12.40
C THR A 115 -30.12 7.41 -12.26
N GLY A 116 -30.62 8.47 -12.90
CA GLY A 116 -30.42 9.88 -12.51
C GLY A 116 -29.00 10.50 -12.47
N PRO A 117 -28.89 11.83 -12.24
CA PRO A 117 -27.67 12.62 -12.45
C PRO A 117 -26.54 12.38 -11.42
N GLY A 118 -26.71 11.45 -10.49
CA GLY A 118 -25.75 11.13 -9.42
C GLY A 118 -24.98 9.83 -9.63
N SER A 119 -24.91 9.32 -10.86
CA SER A 119 -24.36 7.98 -11.12
C SER A 119 -22.84 7.90 -10.83
N ALA A 120 -22.42 6.72 -10.36
CA ALA A 120 -21.06 6.41 -9.87
C ALA A 120 -19.90 6.78 -10.82
N ARG A 121 -20.21 7.02 -12.10
CA ARG A 121 -19.25 7.47 -13.11
C ARG A 121 -18.77 8.91 -12.88
N GLY A 122 -19.62 9.79 -12.33
CA GLY A 122 -19.25 11.15 -11.97
C GLY A 122 -18.29 11.21 -10.78
N ARG A 123 -18.56 10.40 -9.74
CA ARG A 123 -17.72 10.34 -8.54
C ARG A 123 -16.33 9.75 -8.77
N ALA A 124 -16.19 8.81 -9.70
CA ALA A 124 -14.88 8.26 -10.07
C ALA A 124 -13.97 9.27 -10.80
N ALA A 125 -14.55 10.28 -11.46
CA ALA A 125 -13.82 11.37 -12.11
C ALA A 125 -13.57 12.56 -11.15
N GLN A 126 -14.47 12.79 -10.20
CA GLN A 126 -14.46 13.98 -9.33
C GLN A 126 -13.45 13.94 -8.18
N GLY A 127 -12.80 12.80 -7.92
CA GLY A 127 -11.69 12.70 -6.97
C GLY A 127 -10.36 13.35 -7.44
N ARG A 128 -10.35 14.10 -8.55
CA ARG A 128 -9.17 14.77 -9.14
C ARG A 128 -9.13 16.29 -8.97
N GLY A 129 -9.98 16.89 -8.15
CA GLY A 129 -9.93 18.35 -7.96
C GLY A 129 -10.75 18.85 -6.79
N SER A 130 -10.21 18.74 -5.58
CA SER A 130 -10.63 19.59 -4.46
C SER A 130 -9.50 19.64 -3.43
N GLY A 131 -8.51 20.46 -3.75
CA GLY A 131 -7.40 20.80 -2.88
C GLY A 131 -6.76 22.08 -3.42
N LEU A 132 -7.49 23.20 -3.35
CA LEU A 132 -7.01 24.58 -3.43
C LEU A 132 -8.20 25.53 -3.19
N THR A 133 -7.96 26.58 -2.39
CA THR A 133 -8.87 27.56 -1.74
C THR A 133 -9.51 27.05 -0.44
N ASP A 134 -9.21 27.52 0.76
CA ASP A 134 -8.44 28.67 1.30
C ASP A 134 -7.65 28.23 2.54
#